data_AF-A0A931SI72-F1
#
_entry.id   AF-A0A931SI72-F1
#
_cell.length_a   1.000
_cell.length_b   1.000
_cell.length_c   1.000
_cell.angle_alpha   90.00
_cell.angle_beta   90.00
_cell.angle_gamma   90.00
#
_symmetry.space_group_name_H-M   'P 1'
#
loop_
_entity.id
_entity.type
_entity.pdbx_description
1 polymer ?
#
loop_
_entity_poly.entity_id
_entity_poly.type
_entity_poly.pdbx_seq_one_letter_code
_entity_poly.pdbx_strand_id
1 'polypeptide(L)'
;MAGACFLLYVAALAQVASLETPLVFPHFAQGGGYQTVFTLSNLSGTATTAAIQVFLPSGELSNTISVAVAANGTARASLTGGALTVGWARITTSPAASLIASATIQLSSGGVISAEAGVLPSMPDTALRLPVFEKDGVATGVAIANPGSTAATLTLTLRNTNGSAAGAQTLPLGPSQQTARFVSELFRGLTGFEGSL
;
A
#
# COMPACT_ATOMS: atom_id res chain seq x y z
N MET A 1 -18.69 -0.61 24.26
CA MET A 1 -18.55 -0.27 22.83
C MET A 1 -17.33 -1.01 22.34
N ALA A 2 -17.51 -2.11 21.60
CA ALA A 2 -16.39 -2.88 21.06
C ALA A 2 -15.74 -2.03 19.95
N GLY A 3 -14.53 -1.53 20.19
CA GLY A 3 -13.74 -0.90 19.15
C GLY A 3 -13.39 -1.97 18.13
N ALA A 4 -13.94 -1.86 16.92
CA ALA A 4 -13.52 -2.69 15.79
C ALA A 4 -12.02 -2.44 15.58
N CYS A 5 -11.21 -3.45 15.90
CA CYS A 5 -9.77 -3.42 15.70
C CYS A 5 -9.50 -3.75 14.22
N PHE A 6 -9.39 -2.72 13.39
CA PHE A 6 -9.03 -2.89 11.99
C PHE A 6 -7.51 -3.09 11.89
N LEU A 7 -7.08 -4.34 11.66
CA LEU A 7 -5.71 -4.61 11.27
C LEU A 7 -5.60 -4.40 9.76
N LEU A 8 -5.08 -3.24 9.34
CA LEU A 8 -4.69 -3.05 7.94
C LEU A 8 -3.39 -3.82 7.71
N TYR A 9 -3.51 -5.03 7.16
CA TYR A 9 -2.34 -5.82 6.76
C TYR A 9 -1.90 -5.42 5.35
N VAL A 10 -0.96 -4.49 5.24
CA VAL A 10 -0.23 -4.28 3.98
C VAL A 10 0.99 -5.20 3.99
N ALA A 11 0.84 -6.40 3.44
CA ALA A 11 2.01 -7.21 3.16
C ALA A 11 2.75 -6.61 1.96
N ALA A 12 3.91 -6.04 2.24
CA ALA A 12 5.04 -6.19 1.35
C ALA A 12 6.18 -6.74 2.20
N LEU A 13 6.80 -7.83 1.75
CA LEU A 13 8.11 -8.19 2.26
C LEU A 13 9.01 -6.98 1.99
N ALA A 14 9.62 -6.41 3.04
CA ALA A 14 10.62 -5.37 2.88
C ALA A 14 11.75 -5.94 2.01
N GLN A 15 11.81 -5.56 0.74
CA GLN A 15 12.96 -5.86 -0.08
C GLN A 15 13.74 -4.57 -0.27
N VAL A 16 15.05 -4.65 -0.02
CA VAL A 16 16.00 -3.59 -0.37
C VAL A 16 15.79 -3.29 -1.84
N ALA A 17 15.35 -2.07 -2.15
CA ALA A 17 15.16 -1.68 -3.53
C ALA A 17 16.51 -1.64 -4.24
N SER A 18 16.63 -2.45 -5.30
CA SER A 18 17.74 -2.35 -6.23
C SER A 18 17.64 -1.02 -7.00
N LEU A 19 18.79 -0.55 -7.48
CA LEU A 19 19.07 0.79 -8.05
C LEU A 19 18.14 1.28 -9.19
N GLU A 20 17.16 0.50 -9.65
CA GLU A 20 16.44 0.77 -10.91
C GLU A 20 14.92 0.64 -10.89
N THR A 21 14.28 0.35 -9.76
CA THR A 21 12.81 0.19 -9.74
C THR A 21 12.12 1.26 -8.90
N PRO A 22 11.05 1.87 -9.42
CA PRO A 22 10.27 2.79 -8.60
C PRO A 22 9.70 2.05 -7.40
N LEU A 23 9.73 2.68 -6.23
CA LEU A 23 9.10 2.11 -5.03
C LEU A 23 7.59 2.27 -5.16
N VAL A 24 6.85 1.17 -5.12
CA VAL A 24 5.38 1.16 -5.25
C VAL A 24 4.76 0.91 -3.89
N PHE A 25 3.94 1.83 -3.41
CA PHE A 25 3.15 1.67 -2.19
C PHE A 25 1.70 1.44 -2.61
N PRO A 26 1.16 0.21 -2.44
CA PRO A 26 -0.14 -0.15 -3.00
C PRO A 26 -1.32 0.54 -2.30
N HIS A 27 -1.05 1.25 -1.18
CA HIS A 27 -2.05 1.99 -0.46
C HIS A 27 -1.50 3.27 0.20
N PHE A 28 -2.28 4.35 0.12
CA PHE A 28 -2.17 5.52 0.99
C PHE A 28 -3.59 6.00 1.37
N ALA A 29 -3.67 6.79 2.44
CA ALA A 29 -4.87 7.54 2.80
C ALA A 29 -4.51 8.97 3.24
N GLN A 30 -5.32 9.94 2.83
CA GLN A 30 -5.25 11.33 3.29
C GLN A 30 -6.65 11.92 3.48
N GLY A 31 -6.81 12.87 4.39
CA GLY A 31 -8.09 13.53 4.65
C GLY A 31 -8.99 12.71 5.57
N GLY A 32 -10.09 13.31 6.05
CA GLY A 32 -11.03 12.63 6.98
C GLY A 32 -10.39 12.14 8.29
N GLY A 33 -9.32 12.80 8.74
CA GLY A 33 -8.51 12.39 9.91
C GLY A 33 -7.29 11.54 9.55
N TYR A 34 -7.21 11.01 8.33
CA TYR A 34 -6.06 10.25 7.85
C TYR A 34 -4.94 11.15 7.31
N GLN A 35 -3.70 10.72 7.53
CA GLN A 35 -2.52 11.19 6.82
C GLN A 35 -1.60 10.03 6.49
N THR A 36 -0.83 10.16 5.40
CA THR A 36 0.25 9.21 5.08
C THR A 36 1.59 9.91 5.14
N VAL A 37 2.51 9.40 5.95
CA VAL A 37 3.88 9.92 6.08
C VAL A 37 4.85 8.95 5.41
N PHE A 38 5.54 9.41 4.38
CA PHE A 38 6.66 8.70 3.77
C PHE A 38 7.95 9.06 4.52
N THR A 39 8.72 8.05 4.90
CA THR A 39 10.07 8.20 5.45
C THR A 39 11.04 7.55 4.46
N LEU A 40 12.04 8.30 4.00
CA LEU A 40 12.99 7.87 2.97
C LEU A 40 14.42 8.00 3.51
N SER A 41 15.25 7.00 3.27
CA SER A 41 16.67 7.01 3.58
C SER A 41 17.48 6.73 2.33
N ASN A 42 18.34 7.68 1.95
CA ASN A 42 19.24 7.56 0.82
C ASN A 42 20.51 6.87 1.27
N LEU A 43 20.80 5.70 0.69
CA LEU A 43 21.99 4.92 1.02
C LEU A 43 23.20 5.29 0.15
N SER A 44 23.03 6.20 -0.81
CA SER A 44 24.09 6.61 -1.71
C SER A 44 24.89 7.79 -1.18
N GLY A 45 26.14 7.91 -1.64
CA GLY A 45 27.03 9.04 -1.37
C GLY A 45 26.65 10.33 -2.12
N THR A 46 25.55 10.33 -2.88
CA THR A 46 25.10 11.47 -3.68
C THR A 46 23.69 11.87 -3.27
N ALA A 47 23.43 13.18 -3.12
CA ALA A 47 22.08 13.65 -2.83
C ALA A 47 21.12 13.37 -4.01
N THR A 48 19.85 13.12 -3.71
CA THR A 48 18.80 12.90 -4.72
C THR A 48 17.54 13.68 -4.38
N THR A 49 16.68 13.90 -5.37
CA THR A 49 15.30 14.33 -5.17
C THR A 49 14.36 13.15 -5.40
N ALA A 50 13.58 12.79 -4.40
CA ALA A 50 12.53 11.78 -4.51
C ALA A 50 11.21 12.44 -4.93
N ALA A 51 10.62 11.99 -6.03
CA ALA A 51 9.30 12.38 -6.49
C ALA A 51 8.28 11.31 -6.10
N ILE A 52 7.37 11.66 -5.19
CA ILE A 52 6.28 10.82 -4.70
C ILE A 52 5.03 11.16 -5.50
N GLN A 53 4.71 10.32 -6.47
CA GLN A 53 3.53 10.44 -7.31
C GLN A 53 2.40 9.65 -6.67
N VAL A 54 1.21 10.25 -6.51
CA VAL A 54 0.03 9.55 -5.99
C VAL A 54 -1.06 9.45 -7.03
N PHE A 55 -1.63 8.25 -7.14
CA PHE A 55 -2.62 7.89 -8.14
C PHE A 55 -3.92 7.49 -7.43
N LEU A 56 -5.04 7.97 -7.96
CA LEU A 56 -6.37 7.55 -7.54
C LEU A 56 -6.64 6.10 -7.97
N PRO A 57 -7.63 5.41 -7.38
CA PRO A 57 -7.99 4.04 -7.77
C PRO A 57 -8.36 3.93 -9.25
N SER A 58 -8.87 5.01 -9.85
CA SER A 58 -9.20 5.12 -11.28
C SER A 58 -7.98 5.07 -12.22
N GLY A 59 -6.77 5.26 -11.70
CA GLY A 59 -5.52 5.35 -12.44
C GLY A 59 -5.05 6.78 -12.77
N GLU A 60 -5.84 7.77 -12.38
CA GLU A 60 -5.48 9.18 -12.56
C GLU A 60 -4.36 9.60 -11.57
N LEU A 61 -3.33 10.28 -12.07
CA LEU A 61 -2.35 10.95 -11.23
C LEU A 61 -3.01 12.14 -10.52
N SER A 62 -3.13 12.08 -9.20
CA SER A 62 -3.75 13.13 -8.40
C SER A 62 -2.76 14.22 -8.00
N ASN A 63 -1.55 13.84 -7.57
CA ASN A 63 -0.57 14.78 -7.06
C ASN A 63 0.86 14.23 -7.19
N THR A 64 1.85 15.12 -7.12
CA THR A 64 3.27 14.77 -6.99
C THR A 64 3.92 15.65 -5.93
N ILE A 65 4.58 15.03 -4.95
CA ILE A 65 5.36 15.71 -3.92
C ILE A 65 6.83 15.42 -4.17
N SER A 66 7.68 16.46 -4.20
CA SER A 66 9.12 16.30 -4.30
C SER A 66 9.79 16.58 -2.95
N VAL A 67 10.71 15.72 -2.55
CA VAL A 67 11.51 15.88 -1.33
C VAL A 67 12.98 15.61 -1.62
N ALA A 68 13.84 16.55 -1.21
CA ALA A 68 15.28 16.37 -1.29
C ALA A 68 15.74 15.39 -0.20
N VAL A 69 16.57 14.42 -0.57
CA VAL A 69 17.18 13.45 0.34
C VAL A 69 18.69 13.56 0.20
N ALA A 70 19.35 14.09 1.23
CA ALA A 70 20.79 14.26 1.25
C ALA A 70 21.53 12.92 1.07
N ALA A 71 22.79 12.97 0.64
CA ALA A 71 23.67 11.80 0.61
C ALA A 71 23.75 11.17 2.02
N ASN A 72 23.59 9.85 2.11
CA ASN A 72 23.51 9.11 3.39
C ASN A 72 22.45 9.66 4.37
N GLY A 73 21.48 10.44 3.89
CA GLY A 73 20.53 11.19 4.70
C GLY A 73 19.13 10.60 4.71
N THR A 74 18.30 11.13 5.60
CA THR A 74 16.88 10.78 5.73
C THR A 74 16.00 11.99 5.47
N ALA A 75 14.84 11.78 4.86
CA ALA A 75 13.83 12.81 4.66
C ALA A 75 12.42 12.27 4.91
N ARG A 76 11.47 13.19 5.11
CA ARG A 76 10.05 12.87 5.27
C ARG A 76 9.18 13.74 4.36
N ALA A 77 8.11 13.16 3.87
CA ALA A 77 7.06 13.85 3.13
C ALA A 77 5.70 13.34 3.60
N SER A 78 4.70 14.22 3.69
CA SER A 78 3.38 13.85 4.22
C SER A 78 2.28 14.21 3.23
N LEU A 79 1.34 13.29 3.04
CA LEU A 79 0.05 13.50 2.40
C LEU A 79 -0.96 13.84 3.50
N THR A 80 -1.49 15.06 3.47
CA THR A 80 -2.38 15.61 4.50
C THR A 80 -3.50 16.43 3.87
N GLY A 81 -4.57 16.68 4.65
CA GLY A 81 -5.64 17.61 4.29
C GLY A 81 -6.71 17.05 3.35
N GLY A 82 -7.72 17.88 3.06
CA GLY A 82 -8.77 17.60 2.09
C GLY A 82 -9.84 16.59 2.53
N ALA A 83 -10.69 16.24 1.57
CA ALA A 83 -11.64 15.14 1.68
C ALA A 83 -10.88 13.79 1.70
N LEU A 84 -11.46 12.79 2.36
CA LEU A 84 -10.88 11.45 2.40
C LEU A 84 -10.59 10.95 0.98
N THR A 85 -9.31 10.70 0.72
CA THR A 85 -8.80 10.21 -0.55
C THR A 85 -7.88 9.04 -0.25
N VAL A 86 -8.06 7.96 -0.99
CA VAL A 86 -7.20 6.78 -0.96
C VAL A 86 -6.68 6.49 -2.36
N GLY A 87 -5.61 5.72 -2.46
CA GLY A 87 -5.04 5.32 -3.74
C GLY A 87 -3.73 4.60 -3.54
N TRP A 88 -2.81 4.69 -4.49
CA TRP A 88 -1.45 4.14 -4.38
C TRP A 88 -0.41 5.20 -4.70
N ALA A 89 0.84 4.97 -4.31
CA ALA A 89 1.94 5.88 -4.53
C ALA A 89 3.12 5.22 -5.24
N ARG A 90 3.85 6.00 -6.02
CA ARG A 90 5.09 5.62 -6.68
C ARG A 90 6.19 6.62 -6.34
N ILE A 91 7.35 6.13 -5.93
CA ILE A 91 8.52 6.98 -5.68
C ILE A 91 9.57 6.71 -6.75
N THR A 92 10.03 7.78 -7.40
CA THR A 92 11.19 7.80 -8.31
C THR A 92 12.21 8.81 -7.82
N THR A 93 13.47 8.68 -8.25
CA THR A 93 14.58 9.54 -7.81
C THR A 93 15.31 10.18 -8.99
N SER A 94 15.72 11.43 -8.83
CA SER A 94 16.59 12.14 -9.78
C SER A 94 17.67 12.95 -9.03
N PRO A 95 18.98 12.68 -9.24
CA PRO A 95 19.54 11.54 -9.97
C PRO A 95 19.13 10.19 -9.36
N ALA A 96 19.26 9.09 -10.11
CA ALA A 96 18.94 7.75 -9.64
C ALA A 96 19.74 7.42 -8.36
N ALA A 97 19.05 6.94 -7.32
CA ALA A 97 19.67 6.60 -6.05
C ALA A 97 18.92 5.44 -5.36
N SER A 98 19.66 4.60 -4.63
CA SER A 98 19.06 3.58 -3.77
C SER A 98 18.42 4.23 -2.54
N LEU A 99 17.10 4.11 -2.45
CA LEU A 99 16.33 4.51 -1.28
C LEU A 99 15.79 3.29 -0.54
N ILE A 100 15.87 3.31 0.78
CA ILE A 100 14.94 2.58 1.64
C ILE A 100 13.79 3.53 1.97
N ALA A 101 12.55 3.09 1.83
CA ALA A 101 11.41 3.90 2.24
C ALA A 101 10.32 3.08 2.91
N SER A 102 9.55 3.74 3.77
CA SER A 102 8.32 3.23 4.37
C SER A 102 7.25 4.31 4.30
N ALA A 103 5.99 3.93 4.22
CA ALA A 103 4.85 4.79 4.42
C ALA A 103 4.14 4.40 5.72
N THR A 104 3.63 5.40 6.42
CA THR A 104 2.88 5.22 7.66
C THR A 104 1.54 5.93 7.52
N ILE A 105 0.45 5.20 7.53
CA ILE A 105 -0.91 5.74 7.54
C ILE A 105 -1.33 5.95 8.99
N GLN A 106 -1.68 7.18 9.34
CA GLN A 106 -2.10 7.55 10.70
C GLN A 106 -3.52 8.08 10.67
N LEU A 107 -4.34 7.64 11.61
CA LEU A 107 -5.66 8.20 11.86
C LEU A 107 -5.59 9.09 13.11
N SER A 108 -5.96 10.35 12.96
CA SER A 108 -6.05 11.32 14.04
C SER A 108 -7.51 11.71 14.31
N SER A 109 -7.85 11.83 15.59
CA SER A 109 -9.13 12.36 16.07
C SER A 109 -8.84 13.42 17.13
N GLY A 110 -9.34 14.65 16.93
CA GLY A 110 -9.05 15.76 17.85
C GLY A 110 -7.56 16.10 18.00
N GLY A 111 -6.75 15.84 16.98
CA GLY A 111 -5.30 16.08 17.01
C GLY A 111 -4.47 14.96 17.67
N VAL A 112 -5.11 13.88 18.13
CA VAL A 112 -4.43 12.73 18.74
C VAL A 112 -4.45 11.55 17.78
N ILE A 113 -3.29 10.94 17.53
CA ILE A 113 -3.18 9.71 16.74
C ILE A 113 -3.88 8.58 17.50
N SER A 114 -4.94 8.05 16.89
CA SER A 114 -5.77 6.98 17.45
C SER A 114 -5.45 5.61 16.86
N ALA A 115 -4.87 5.57 15.65
CA ALA A 115 -4.41 4.34 15.00
C ALA A 115 -3.28 4.62 14.01
N GLU A 116 -2.43 3.62 13.77
CA GLU A 116 -1.33 3.68 12.82
C GLU A 116 -1.15 2.34 12.11
N ALA A 117 -0.82 2.39 10.81
CA ALA A 117 -0.47 1.23 10.01
C ALA A 117 0.74 1.51 9.11
N GLY A 118 1.70 0.58 9.10
CA GLY A 118 2.84 0.63 8.19
C GLY A 118 2.49 0.07 6.81
N VAL A 119 3.02 0.70 5.78
CA VAL A 119 2.93 0.29 4.38
C VAL A 119 4.34 0.27 3.82
N LEU A 120 4.82 -0.90 3.47
CA LEU A 120 6.13 -1.08 2.85
C LEU A 120 6.00 -1.05 1.32
N PRO A 121 7.05 -0.63 0.60
CA PRO A 121 7.03 -0.69 -0.85
C PRO A 121 7.02 -2.14 -1.33
N SER A 122 6.21 -2.41 -2.34
CA SER A 122 6.09 -3.70 -3.02
C SER A 122 6.88 -3.68 -4.32
N MET A 123 7.62 -4.75 -4.62
CA MET A 123 8.10 -4.98 -5.98
C MET A 123 6.93 -5.49 -6.83
N PRO A 124 6.73 -4.97 -8.06
CA PRO A 124 5.73 -5.53 -8.97
C PRO A 124 6.04 -7.01 -9.24
N ASP A 125 5.07 -7.87 -8.96
CA ASP A 125 5.16 -9.31 -9.20
C ASP A 125 3.85 -9.80 -9.84
N THR A 126 3.95 -10.94 -10.53
CA THR A 126 2.83 -11.66 -11.12
C THR A 126 2.19 -12.68 -10.17
N ALA A 127 2.85 -12.96 -9.04
CA ALA A 127 2.32 -13.84 -8.00
C ALA A 127 2.68 -13.30 -6.61
N LEU A 128 1.71 -13.31 -5.69
CA LEU A 128 1.93 -12.98 -4.29
C LEU A 128 0.99 -13.81 -3.43
N ARG A 129 1.33 -13.97 -2.15
CA ARG A 129 0.49 -14.67 -1.17
C ARG A 129 0.37 -13.84 0.10
N LEU A 130 -0.87 -13.61 0.54
CA LEU A 130 -1.16 -12.78 1.71
C LEU A 130 -1.85 -13.63 2.77
N PRO A 131 -1.45 -13.60 4.05
CA PRO A 131 -2.25 -14.18 5.11
C PRO A 131 -3.61 -13.50 5.19
N VAL A 132 -4.64 -14.28 5.51
CA VAL A 132 -6.01 -13.80 5.70
C VAL A 132 -6.51 -14.27 7.07
N PHE A 133 -7.00 -13.31 7.84
CA PHE A 133 -7.69 -13.50 9.11
C PHE A 133 -9.00 -12.71 9.08
N GLU A 134 -10.13 -13.43 9.07
CA GLU A 134 -11.50 -12.90 9.02
C GLU A 134 -12.30 -13.53 10.17
N LYS A 135 -11.91 -13.22 11.41
CA LYS A 135 -12.40 -13.85 12.63
C LYS A 135 -12.22 -12.94 13.84
N ASP A 136 -13.06 -13.10 14.86
CA ASP A 136 -12.95 -12.41 16.16
C ASP A 136 -12.89 -10.87 16.06
N GLY A 137 -13.64 -10.31 15.11
CA GLY A 137 -13.66 -8.86 14.86
C GLY A 137 -12.46 -8.34 14.05
N VAL A 138 -11.58 -9.23 13.59
CA VAL A 138 -10.51 -8.92 12.63
C VAL A 138 -11.05 -9.11 11.22
N ALA A 139 -10.73 -8.14 10.35
CA ALA A 139 -10.94 -8.21 8.92
C ALA A 139 -9.63 -7.92 8.20
N THR A 140 -9.39 -8.60 7.09
CA THR A 140 -8.19 -8.43 6.27
C THR A 140 -8.50 -7.50 5.10
N GLY A 141 -7.88 -6.32 5.10
CA GLY A 141 -7.88 -5.43 3.93
C GLY A 141 -6.76 -5.81 2.97
N VAL A 142 -7.05 -5.82 1.67
CA VAL A 142 -6.07 -6.04 0.60
C VAL A 142 -6.11 -4.87 -0.37
N ALA A 143 -4.94 -4.31 -0.67
CA ALA A 143 -4.76 -3.28 -1.68
C ALA A 143 -3.82 -3.79 -2.78
N ILE A 144 -4.25 -3.68 -4.04
CA ILE A 144 -3.50 -4.12 -5.21
C ILE A 144 -3.49 -2.98 -6.23
N ALA A 145 -2.30 -2.55 -6.64
CA ALA A 145 -2.09 -1.56 -7.67
C ALA A 145 -1.47 -2.22 -8.91
N ASN A 146 -1.90 -1.79 -10.10
CA ASN A 146 -1.21 -2.08 -11.35
C ASN A 146 -0.33 -0.88 -11.71
N PRO A 147 0.98 -0.90 -11.40
CA PRO A 147 1.86 0.24 -11.69
C PRO A 147 2.23 0.35 -13.18
N GLY A 148 1.83 -0.62 -14.00
CA GLY A 148 2.12 -0.68 -15.42
C GLY A 148 1.20 0.18 -16.29
N SER A 149 1.57 0.29 -17.56
CA SER A 149 0.83 1.01 -18.61
C SER A 149 -0.16 0.15 -19.39
N THR A 150 -0.30 -1.13 -19.02
CA THR A 150 -1.18 -2.10 -19.68
C THR A 150 -2.15 -2.67 -18.65
N ALA A 151 -3.39 -2.96 -19.07
CA ALA A 151 -4.36 -3.63 -18.20
C ALA A 151 -3.88 -5.05 -17.84
N ALA A 152 -4.19 -5.48 -16.62
CA ALA A 152 -3.90 -6.82 -16.10
C ALA A 152 -5.19 -7.45 -15.53
N THR A 153 -5.28 -8.78 -15.58
CA THR A 153 -6.36 -9.53 -14.93
C THR A 153 -5.77 -10.38 -13.83
N LEU A 154 -6.17 -10.10 -12.59
CA LEU A 154 -5.73 -10.84 -11.41
C LEU A 154 -6.62 -12.06 -11.20
N THR A 155 -6.02 -13.19 -10.83
CA THR A 155 -6.73 -14.38 -10.34
C THR A 155 -6.47 -14.51 -8.85
N LEU A 156 -7.50 -14.27 -8.05
CA LEU A 156 -7.45 -14.31 -6.60
C LEU A 156 -7.93 -15.68 -6.13
N THR A 157 -7.12 -16.43 -5.39
CA THR A 157 -7.50 -17.76 -4.88
C THR A 157 -7.39 -17.80 -3.37
N LEU A 158 -8.53 -17.76 -2.69
CA LEU A 158 -8.56 -17.90 -1.25
C LEU A 158 -8.30 -19.36 -0.87
N ARG A 159 -7.36 -19.61 0.03
CA ARG A 159 -6.96 -20.94 0.51
C ARG A 159 -7.04 -21.02 2.02
N ASN A 160 -7.62 -22.09 2.55
CA ASN A 160 -7.66 -22.33 4.00
C ASN A 160 -6.27 -22.72 4.55
N THR A 161 -6.17 -22.92 5.86
CA THR A 161 -4.94 -23.33 6.55
C THR A 161 -4.34 -24.66 6.07
N ASN A 162 -5.16 -25.55 5.48
CA ASN A 162 -4.70 -26.80 4.86
C ASN A 162 -4.20 -26.60 3.41
N GLY A 163 -4.23 -25.36 2.90
CA GLY A 163 -3.83 -25.01 1.53
C GLY A 163 -4.88 -25.32 0.46
N SER A 164 -6.04 -25.88 0.83
CA SER A 164 -7.13 -26.15 -0.09
C SER A 164 -7.83 -24.86 -0.53
N ALA A 165 -8.20 -24.76 -1.80
CA ALA A 165 -8.95 -23.62 -2.31
C ALA A 165 -10.34 -23.57 -1.66
N ALA A 166 -10.66 -22.42 -1.07
CA ALA A 166 -11.95 -22.09 -0.46
C ALA A 166 -12.78 -21.16 -1.35
N GLY A 167 -12.16 -20.50 -2.32
CA GLY A 167 -12.84 -19.67 -3.31
C GLY A 167 -11.88 -19.11 -4.35
N ALA A 168 -12.41 -18.68 -5.49
CA ALA A 168 -11.66 -17.98 -6.51
C ALA A 168 -12.45 -16.80 -7.08
N GLN A 169 -11.75 -15.74 -7.46
CA GLN A 169 -12.30 -14.55 -8.12
C GLN A 169 -11.33 -14.07 -9.20
N THR A 170 -11.85 -13.41 -10.24
CA THR A 170 -11.04 -12.66 -11.21
C THR A 170 -11.32 -11.18 -11.07
N LEU A 171 -10.26 -10.37 -11.15
CA LEU A 171 -10.36 -8.92 -11.00
C LEU A 171 -9.55 -8.23 -12.10
N PRO A 172 -10.22 -7.61 -13.09
CA PRO A 172 -9.52 -6.78 -14.06
C PRO A 172 -9.05 -5.48 -13.39
N LEU A 173 -7.83 -5.06 -13.71
CA LEU A 173 -7.22 -3.83 -13.21
C LEU A 173 -6.52 -3.11 -14.37
N GLY A 174 -7.05 -1.95 -14.76
CA GLY A 174 -6.52 -1.13 -15.85
C GLY A 174 -5.12 -0.56 -15.55
N PRO A 175 -4.51 0.13 -16.52
CA PRO A 175 -3.21 0.75 -16.34
C PRO A 175 -3.25 1.79 -15.22
N SER A 176 -2.24 1.78 -14.34
CA SER A 176 -2.17 2.64 -13.15
C SER A 176 -3.34 2.52 -12.17
N GLN A 177 -4.29 1.60 -12.37
CA GLN A 177 -5.45 1.46 -11.49
C GLN A 177 -5.08 0.75 -10.18
N GLN A 178 -5.91 0.97 -9.17
CA GLN A 178 -5.79 0.32 -7.88
C GLN A 178 -7.15 -0.12 -7.36
N THR A 179 -7.14 -1.18 -6.56
CA THR A 179 -8.27 -1.64 -5.79
C THR A 179 -7.86 -1.84 -4.33
N ALA A 180 -8.69 -1.39 -3.40
CA ALA A 180 -8.58 -1.70 -1.97
C ALA A 180 -9.92 -2.24 -1.50
N ARG A 181 -9.94 -3.46 -0.97
CA ARG A 181 -11.14 -4.16 -0.53
C ARG A 181 -10.83 -5.03 0.69
N PHE A 182 -11.83 -5.26 1.53
CA PHE A 182 -11.76 -6.34 2.51
C PHE A 182 -11.89 -7.69 1.79
N VAL A 183 -11.23 -8.74 2.30
CA VAL A 183 -11.34 -10.08 1.73
C VAL A 183 -12.80 -10.56 1.76
N SER A 184 -13.56 -10.20 2.79
CA SER A 184 -15.01 -10.46 2.88
C SER A 184 -15.86 -9.78 1.80
N GLU A 185 -15.37 -8.69 1.18
CA GLU A 185 -16.05 -8.04 0.05
C GLU A 185 -15.78 -8.79 -1.26
N LEU A 186 -14.59 -9.37 -1.41
CA LEU A 186 -14.19 -10.17 -2.57
C LEU A 186 -14.79 -11.58 -2.52
N PHE A 187 -14.86 -12.17 -1.33
CA PHE A 187 -15.41 -13.50 -1.08
C PHE A 187 -16.55 -13.38 -0.08
N ARG A 188 -17.78 -13.26 -0.58
CA ARG A 188 -18.95 -13.07 0.28
C ARG A 188 -19.27 -14.35 1.07
N GLY A 189 -19.77 -14.19 2.29
CA GLY A 189 -20.22 -15.30 3.13
C GLY A 189 -19.12 -15.97 3.96
N LEU A 190 -17.92 -15.39 4.04
CA LEU A 190 -16.89 -15.84 4.98
C LEU A 190 -17.40 -15.70 6.42
N THR A 191 -17.28 -16.77 7.20
CA THR A 191 -17.63 -16.81 8.63
C THR A 191 -16.47 -17.46 9.39
N GLY A 192 -15.62 -16.66 10.02
CA GLY A 192 -14.47 -17.17 10.77
C GLY A 192 -13.45 -17.88 9.88
N PHE A 193 -12.75 -17.13 9.02
CA PHE A 193 -11.79 -17.68 8.07
C PHE A 193 -10.34 -17.38 8.47
N GLU A 194 -9.46 -18.39 8.36
CA GLU A 194 -8.02 -18.26 8.51
C GLU A 194 -7.33 -18.99 7.35
N GLY A 195 -6.31 -18.37 6.77
CA GLY A 195 -5.60 -18.95 5.63
C GLY A 195 -4.81 -17.91 4.86
N SER A 196 -4.92 -17.94 3.53
CA SER A 196 -4.21 -17.03 2.64
C SER A 196 -4.97 -16.71 1.36
N LEU A 197 -4.74 -15.52 0.82
CA LEU A 197 -5.09 -15.12 -0.54
C LEU A 197 -3.91 -15.31 -1.49
#